data_AF-A0A1J1ITF7-F1
#
_entry.id   AF-A0A1J1ITF7-F1
#
_cell.length_a   1.000
_cell.length_b   1.000
_cell.length_c   1.000
_cell.angle_alpha   90.00
_cell.angle_beta   90.00
_cell.angle_gamma   90.00
#
_symmetry.space_group_name_H-M   'P 1'
#
loop_
_entity.id
_entity.type
_entity.pdbx_description
1 polymer ?
#
loop_
_entity_poly.entity_id
_entity_poly.type
_entity_poly.pdbx_seq_one_letter_code
_entity_poly.pdbx_strand_id
1 'polypeptide(L)'
;MKFYIVLFFMSALIASINCGSDPYSNCDILPDVGFPCADSTGPSDPTVYYFYDFVTGFCEVLNYLGCGGNENIFPSSLACETHCIVQGDARPSAA
;
A
#
# COMPACT_ATOMS: atom_id res chain seq x y z
N MET A 1 16.15 19.49 -38.94
CA MET A 1 16.68 18.23 -38.36
C MET A 1 17.13 18.38 -36.90
N LYS A 2 17.96 19.37 -36.52
CA LYS A 2 18.37 19.56 -35.11
C LYS A 2 17.21 19.81 -34.12
N PHE A 3 16.16 20.55 -34.51
CA PHE A 3 14.98 20.80 -33.65
C PHE A 3 14.15 19.54 -33.35
N TYR A 4 13.98 18.65 -34.33
CA TYR A 4 13.22 17.40 -34.16
C TYR A 4 13.92 16.42 -33.22
N ILE A 5 15.25 16.45 -33.15
CA ILE A 5 16.03 15.62 -32.23
C ILE A 5 15.79 16.08 -30.77
N VAL A 6 15.76 17.39 -30.50
CA VAL A 6 15.50 17.92 -29.16
C VAL A 6 14.09 17.57 -28.67
N LEU A 7 13.08 17.65 -29.54
CA LEU A 7 11.71 17.25 -29.21
C LEU A 7 11.58 15.75 -28.89
N PHE A 8 12.34 14.90 -29.60
CA PHE A 8 12.38 13.46 -29.37
C PHE A 8 13.02 13.10 -28.01
N PHE A 9 14.10 13.80 -27.62
CA PHE A 9 14.72 13.63 -26.31
C PHE A 9 13.83 14.15 -25.16
N MET A 10 13.14 15.27 -25.36
CA MET A 10 12.19 15.79 -24.37
C MET A 10 10.99 14.85 -24.18
N SER A 11 10.47 14.21 -25.23
CA SER A 11 9.44 13.18 -25.08
C SER A 11 9.94 11.90 -24.40
N ALA A 12 11.20 11.52 -24.63
CA ALA A 12 11.79 10.32 -24.02
C ALA A 12 12.09 10.49 -22.51
N LEU A 13 12.41 11.71 -22.05
CA LEU A 13 12.55 12.02 -20.63
C LEU A 13 11.22 11.94 -19.88
N ILE A 14 10.10 12.24 -20.54
CA ILE A 14 8.76 12.15 -19.95
C ILE A 14 8.27 10.69 -19.88
N ALA A 15 8.75 9.81 -20.77
CA ALA A 15 8.42 8.38 -20.77
C ALA A 15 8.95 7.61 -19.55
N SER A 16 9.87 8.20 -18.78
CA SER A 16 10.44 7.61 -17.55
C SER A 16 9.72 8.06 -16.26
N ILE A 17 8.67 8.88 -16.37
CA ILE A 17 7.94 9.44 -15.21
C ILE A 17 6.77 8.53 -14.78
N ASN A 18 6.46 7.48 -15.55
CA ASN A 18 5.40 6.52 -15.20
C ASN A 18 5.88 5.38 -14.29
N CYS A 19 6.73 5.67 -13.29
CA CYS A 19 6.83 4.79 -12.12
C CYS A 19 5.56 4.98 -11.28
N GLY A 20 4.42 4.56 -11.87
CA GLY A 20 3.10 4.65 -11.28
C GLY A 20 3.04 3.70 -10.10
N SER A 21 2.78 4.28 -8.94
CA SER A 21 2.50 3.63 -7.66
C SER A 21 1.61 2.41 -7.87
N ASP A 22 2.18 1.22 -7.77
CA ASP A 22 1.40 -0.01 -7.71
C ASP A 22 0.52 0.10 -6.46
N PRO A 23 -0.80 0.29 -6.59
CA PRO A 23 -1.67 0.48 -5.43
C PRO A 23 -1.70 -0.76 -4.53
N TYR A 24 -1.21 -1.90 -5.03
CA TYR A 24 -1.12 -3.16 -4.32
C TYR A 24 0.18 -3.30 -3.51
N SER A 25 1.14 -2.36 -3.62
CA SER A 25 2.39 -2.41 -2.84
C SER A 25 2.15 -2.49 -1.33
N ASN A 26 1.00 -2.01 -0.87
CA ASN A 26 0.61 -2.02 0.53
C ASN A 26 0.35 -3.44 1.07
N CYS A 27 0.06 -4.42 0.21
CA CYS A 27 -0.14 -5.81 0.60
C CYS A 27 1.19 -6.56 0.80
N ASP A 28 2.28 -6.05 0.23
CA ASP A 28 3.62 -6.66 0.32
C ASP A 28 4.44 -6.08 1.52
N ILE A 29 3.86 -5.15 2.28
CA ILE A 29 4.51 -4.51 3.45
C ILE A 29 4.27 -5.37 4.70
N LEU A 30 5.31 -5.59 5.51
CA LEU A 30 5.17 -6.25 6.81
C LEU A 30 4.22 -5.46 7.73
N PRO A 31 3.38 -6.13 8.56
CA PRO A 31 2.48 -5.42 9.46
C PRO A 31 3.24 -4.57 10.48
N ASP A 32 2.73 -3.37 10.73
CA ASP A 32 3.19 -2.48 11.80
C ASP A 32 2.00 -2.05 12.67
N VAL A 33 2.03 -2.44 13.95
CA VAL A 33 0.99 -2.08 14.94
C VAL A 33 1.04 -0.60 15.33
N GLY A 34 2.10 0.12 14.95
CA GLY A 34 2.32 1.50 15.32
C GLY A 34 2.72 1.66 16.80
N PHE A 35 2.35 2.79 17.39
CA PHE A 35 2.62 3.14 18.78
C PHE A 35 1.47 3.97 19.39
N PRO A 36 1.33 4.02 20.73
CA PRO A 36 0.33 4.87 21.38
C PRO A 36 0.59 6.35 21.08
N CYS A 37 -0.45 7.09 20.69
CA CYS A 37 -0.35 8.51 20.44
C CYS A 37 0.11 9.28 21.69
N ALA A 38 1.04 10.23 21.52
CA ALA A 38 1.58 11.00 22.64
C ALA A 38 0.59 12.01 23.22
N ASP A 39 -0.45 12.35 22.45
CA ASP A 39 -1.52 13.25 22.82
C ASP A 39 -2.89 12.58 22.65
N SER A 40 -3.95 13.31 23.00
CA SER A 40 -5.33 12.86 22.85
C SER A 40 -5.86 12.93 21.40
N THR A 41 -4.99 12.99 20.39
CA THR A 41 -5.42 13.00 18.97
C THR A 41 -5.76 11.61 18.43
N GLY A 42 -5.41 10.54 19.17
CA GLY A 42 -5.72 9.16 18.80
C GLY A 42 -6.53 8.38 19.85
N PRO A 43 -6.89 7.13 19.53
CA PRO A 43 -7.57 6.22 20.46
C PRO A 43 -6.74 6.04 21.73
N SER A 44 -7.41 6.06 22.89
CA SER A 44 -6.78 5.75 24.18
C SER A 44 -6.41 4.28 24.30
N ASP A 45 -7.10 3.41 23.56
CA ASP A 45 -6.97 1.96 23.62
C ASP A 45 -6.69 1.36 22.23
N PRO A 46 -5.94 0.24 22.16
CA PRO A 46 -5.73 -0.47 20.90
C PRO A 46 -7.04 -0.83 20.21
N THR A 47 -7.11 -0.57 18.91
CA THR A 47 -8.32 -0.84 18.09
C THR A 47 -8.07 -2.01 17.14
N VAL A 48 -9.10 -2.82 16.93
CA VAL A 48 -9.04 -3.96 16.00
C VAL A 48 -9.03 -3.46 14.56
N TYR A 49 -7.98 -3.82 13.83
CA TYR A 49 -7.79 -3.62 12.40
C TYR A 49 -7.41 -4.96 11.75
N TYR A 50 -7.20 -4.95 10.44
CA TYR A 50 -6.79 -6.11 9.66
C TYR A 50 -5.57 -5.77 8.81
N PHE A 51 -4.68 -6.74 8.59
CA PHE A 51 -3.55 -6.62 7.66
C PHE A 51 -3.51 -7.83 6.73
N TYR A 52 -2.92 -7.70 5.56
CA TYR A 52 -2.68 -8.83 4.67
C TYR A 52 -1.35 -9.50 5.01
N ASP A 53 -1.39 -10.78 5.34
CA ASP A 53 -0.20 -11.61 5.48
C ASP A 53 0.08 -12.30 4.14
N PHE A 54 1.10 -11.84 3.41
CA PHE A 54 1.50 -12.43 2.13
C PHE A 54 2.10 -13.84 2.28
N VAL A 55 2.53 -14.24 3.49
CA VAL A 55 3.04 -15.58 3.76
C VAL A 55 1.88 -16.57 3.84
N THR A 56 0.80 -16.20 4.53
CA THR A 56 -0.40 -17.06 4.64
C THR A 56 -1.36 -16.88 3.48
N GLY A 57 -1.32 -15.73 2.81
CA GLY A 57 -2.23 -15.33 1.75
C GLY A 57 -3.59 -14.83 2.26
N PHE A 58 -3.70 -14.50 3.56
CA PHE A 58 -4.97 -14.14 4.20
C PHE A 58 -4.92 -12.78 4.91
N CYS A 59 -6.10 -12.22 5.14
CA CYS A 59 -6.27 -11.04 5.97
C CYS A 59 -6.43 -11.43 7.44
N GLU A 60 -5.49 -11.01 8.27
CA GLU A 60 -5.41 -11.36 9.69
C GLU A 60 -5.66 -10.15 10.60
N VAL A 61 -5.98 -10.39 11.87
CA VAL A 61 -6.30 -9.32 12.84
C VAL A 61 -5.03 -8.65 13.35
N LEU A 62 -5.07 -7.32 13.45
CA LEU A 62 -4.05 -6.46 14.03
C LEU A 62 -4.64 -5.63 15.17
N ASN A 63 -3.91 -5.50 16.29
CA ASN A 63 -4.24 -4.52 17.33
C ASN A 63 -3.46 -3.24 17.08
N TYR A 64 -4.08 -2.26 16.42
CA TYR A 64 -3.46 -0.99 16.10
C TYR A 64 -3.41 -0.07 17.33
N LEU A 65 -2.24 0.49 17.60
CA LEU A 65 -1.99 1.27 18.82
C LEU A 65 -2.38 2.76 18.68
N GLY A 66 -2.83 3.20 17.51
CA GLY A 66 -3.45 4.51 17.31
C GLY A 66 -2.64 5.50 16.47
N CYS A 67 -1.31 5.45 16.54
CA CYS A 67 -0.41 6.31 15.77
C CYS A 67 0.69 5.50 15.05
N GLY A 68 1.23 6.04 13.95
CA GLY A 68 2.25 5.35 13.15
C GLY A 68 1.64 4.23 12.30
N GLY A 69 2.29 3.07 12.26
CA GLY A 69 1.89 1.99 11.38
C GLY A 69 2.31 2.23 9.93
N ASN A 70 1.78 1.41 9.03
CA ASN A 70 1.97 1.55 7.59
C ASN A 70 0.65 1.30 6.84
N GLU A 71 0.69 1.32 5.51
CA GLU A 71 -0.50 1.21 4.69
C GLU A 71 -1.11 -0.20 4.62
N ASN A 72 -0.43 -1.24 5.16
CA ASN A 72 -0.99 -2.59 5.30
C ASN A 72 -1.90 -2.68 6.54
N ILE A 73 -2.87 -1.76 6.63
CA ILE A 73 -3.81 -1.71 7.74
C ILE A 73 -5.20 -1.30 7.25
N PHE A 74 -6.19 -2.13 7.54
CA PHE A 74 -7.55 -2.01 7.00
C PHE A 74 -8.59 -2.02 8.13
N PRO A 75 -9.66 -1.20 8.03
CA PRO A 75 -10.66 -1.07 9.10
C PRO A 75 -11.58 -2.29 9.23
N SER A 76 -11.55 -3.23 8.28
CA SER A 76 -12.34 -4.48 8.32
C SER A 76 -11.67 -5.57 7.47
N SER A 77 -12.01 -6.84 7.74
CA SER A 77 -11.56 -7.96 6.92
C SER A 77 -11.97 -7.78 5.46
N LEU A 78 -13.21 -7.37 5.20
CA LEU A 78 -13.72 -7.13 3.86
C LEU A 78 -12.91 -6.07 3.11
N ALA A 79 -12.50 -4.98 3.78
CA ALA A 79 -11.66 -3.95 3.18
C ALA A 79 -10.28 -4.51 2.80
N CYS A 80 -9.67 -5.31 3.67
CA CYS A 80 -8.41 -5.99 3.40
C CYS A 80 -8.55 -6.98 2.23
N GLU A 81 -9.54 -7.87 2.26
CA GLU A 81 -9.72 -8.91 1.22
C GLU A 81 -10.03 -8.29 -0.15
N THR A 82 -10.86 -7.24 -0.18
CA THR A 82 -11.19 -6.54 -1.42
C THR A 82 -9.93 -5.91 -2.04
N HIS A 83 -9.05 -5.36 -1.21
CA HIS A 83 -7.84 -4.70 -1.68
C HIS A 83 -6.72 -5.69 -2.00
N CYS A 84 -6.45 -6.63 -1.10
CA CYS A 84 -5.29 -7.51 -1.17
C CYS A 84 -5.57 -8.90 -1.77
N ILE A 85 -6.82 -9.35 -1.93
CA ILE A 85 -7.09 -10.66 -2.53
C ILE A 85 -7.76 -10.44 -3.88
N VAL A 86 -8.92 -9.78 -3.90
CA VAL A 86 -9.72 -9.61 -5.12
C VAL A 86 -9.00 -8.75 -6.17
N GLN A 87 -8.41 -7.62 -5.78
CA GLN A 87 -7.63 -6.79 -6.70
C GLN A 87 -6.22 -7.36 -6.94
N GLY A 88 -5.70 -8.15 -6.00
CA GLY A 88 -4.39 -8.82 -6.12
C GLY A 88 -4.37 -9.90 -7.18
N ASP A 89 -5.44 -10.69 -7.26
CA ASP A 89 -5.60 -11.73 -8.27
C ASP A 89 -5.69 -11.16 -9.70
N ALA A 90 -6.08 -9.89 -9.84
CA ALA A 90 -6.10 -9.18 -11.11
C ALA A 90 -4.73 -8.60 -11.51
N ARG A 91 -3.73 -8.61 -10.61
CA ARG A 91 -2.34 -8.24 -10.91
C ARG A 91 -1.79 -9.32 -11.84
N PRO A 92 -1.34 -8.99 -13.07
CA PRO A 92 -0.54 -9.93 -13.84
C PRO A 92 0.66 -10.26 -12.98
N SER A 93 0.73 -11.50 -12.49
CA SER A 93 1.90 -12.00 -11.78
C SER A 93 3.10 -11.68 -12.66
N ALA A 94 3.99 -10.81 -12.17
CA ALA A 94 5.16 -10.40 -12.93
C ALA A 94 5.97 -11.68 -13.21
N ALA A 95 5.88 -12.15 -14.44
CA ALA A 95 6.64 -13.28 -14.98
C ALA A 95 7.99 -12.79 -15.49
#